data_AF-A0A9W6VYI9-F1
#
_entry.id   AF-A0A9W6VYI9-F1
#
_cell.length_a   1.000
_cell.length_b   1.000
_cell.length_c   1.000
_cell.angle_alpha   90.00
_cell.angle_beta   90.00
_cell.angle_gamma   90.00
#
_symmetry.space_group_name_H-M   'P 1'
#
loop_
_entity.id
_entity.type
_entity.pdbx_description
1 polymer ?
#
loop_
_entity_poly.entity_id
_entity_poly.type
_entity_poly.pdbx_seq_one_letter_code
_entity_poly.pdbx_strand_id
1 'polypeptide(L)'
;MALAVLALTARRAPFALVPAAIAGTLRAAGETATHLARGEVRTPSARTARRGLQVAALHLPQAYDASTGASAAVRRKAERLWPAVVATERLAYRLLAACWAAERDGEPAVPGAAGLPATLADLAAAREGTGPPEEGEPPEFLAEEVAAVRESLVRAETEPAPDSP
;
A
#
# COMPACT_ATOMS: atom_id res chain seq x y z
N MET A 1 -5.97 -26.38 17.88
CA MET A 1 -4.75 -25.98 17.14
C MET A 1 -4.93 -24.78 16.21
N ALA A 2 -6.15 -24.40 15.79
CA ALA A 2 -6.37 -23.19 14.97
C ALA A 2 -6.29 -21.87 15.76
N LEU A 3 -6.75 -21.86 17.02
CA LEU A 3 -6.75 -20.65 17.86
C LEU A 3 -5.34 -20.21 18.30
N ALA A 4 -4.40 -21.15 18.43
CA ALA A 4 -3.01 -20.85 18.80
C ALA A 4 -2.25 -20.16 17.66
N VAL A 5 -2.47 -20.59 16.41
CA VAL A 5 -1.87 -19.94 15.23
C VAL A 5 -2.45 -18.54 15.04
N LEU A 6 -3.76 -18.37 15.20
CA LEU A 6 -4.42 -17.06 15.11
C LEU A 6 -3.92 -16.09 16.20
N ALA A 7 -3.75 -16.58 17.43
CA ALA A 7 -3.23 -15.77 18.53
C ALA A 7 -1.73 -15.44 18.37
N LEU A 8 -0.95 -16.32 17.73
CA LEU A 8 0.48 -16.08 17.47
C LEU A 8 0.70 -15.13 16.28
N THR A 9 -0.20 -15.10 15.30
CA THR A 9 -0.19 -14.11 14.22
C THR A 9 -0.75 -12.76 14.67
N ALA A 10 -1.80 -12.75 15.51
CA ALA A 10 -2.41 -11.53 16.02
C ALA A 10 -1.52 -10.77 17.03
N ARG A 11 -0.65 -11.47 17.77
CA ARG A 11 0.25 -10.85 18.77
C ARG A 11 1.41 -10.04 18.20
N ARG A 12 1.65 -10.04 16.88
CA ARG A 12 2.88 -9.48 16.29
C ARG A 12 2.77 -8.13 15.58
N ALA A 13 1.58 -7.54 15.51
CA ALA A 13 1.47 -6.15 15.09
C ALA A 13 0.95 -5.33 16.27
N PRO A 14 1.81 -4.68 17.09
CA PRO A 14 1.32 -3.49 17.79
C PRO A 14 0.68 -2.62 16.71
N PHE A 15 -0.61 -2.30 16.85
CA PHE A 15 -1.40 -1.61 15.83
C PHE A 15 -0.56 -0.51 15.19
N ALA A 16 -0.07 -0.76 13.97
CA ALA A 16 0.73 0.22 13.28
C ALA A 16 -0.19 1.42 13.07
N LEU A 17 0.28 2.62 13.41
CA LEU A 17 -0.47 3.83 13.09
C LEU A 17 -0.75 3.81 11.58
N VAL A 18 -1.93 4.30 11.17
CA VAL A 18 -2.35 4.36 9.75
C VAL A 18 -1.21 4.77 8.79
N PRO A 19 -0.37 5.78 9.10
CA PRO A 19 0.78 6.14 8.26
C PRO A 19 1.74 4.98 7.96
N ALA A 20 2.11 4.20 8.98
CA ALA A 20 3.04 3.09 8.83
C ALA A 20 2.41 1.92 8.06
N ALA A 21 1.10 1.70 8.22
CA ALA A 21 0.37 0.70 7.45
C ALA A 21 0.30 1.06 5.95
N ILE A 22 0.10 2.34 5.62
CA ILE A 22 0.16 2.84 4.23
C ILE A 22 1.55 2.59 3.64
N ALA A 23 2.62 3.04 4.31
CA ALA A 23 3.99 2.88 3.83
C ALA A 23 4.39 1.39 3.68
N GLY A 24 4.00 0.54 4.65
CA GLY A 24 4.21 -0.90 4.58
C GLY A 24 3.51 -1.56 3.40
N THR A 25 2.29 -1.13 3.08
CA THR A 25 1.54 -1.64 1.92
C THR A 25 2.19 -1.20 0.60
N LEU A 26 2.65 0.05 0.51
CA LEU A 26 3.37 0.56 -0.68
C LEU A 26 4.70 -0.18 -0.90
N ARG A 27 5.45 -0.49 0.16
CA ARG A 27 6.67 -1.32 0.06
C ARG A 27 6.36 -2.74 -0.42
N ALA A 28 5.34 -3.39 0.13
CA ALA A 28 4.92 -4.71 -0.33
C ALA A 28 4.42 -4.70 -1.79
N ALA A 29 3.81 -3.58 -2.21
CA ALA A 29 3.43 -3.37 -3.60
C ALA A 29 4.68 -3.24 -4.49
N GLY A 30 5.71 -2.50 -4.08
CA GLY A 30 6.98 -2.38 -4.81
C GLY A 30 7.71 -3.72 -4.99
N GLU A 31 7.74 -4.56 -3.96
CA GLU A 31 8.27 -5.92 -4.03
C GLU A 31 7.50 -6.78 -5.04
N THR A 32 6.16 -6.69 -5.03
CA THR A 32 5.30 -7.42 -5.98
C THR A 32 5.49 -6.91 -7.40
N ALA A 33 5.54 -5.59 -7.59
CA ALA A 33 5.75 -4.93 -8.88
C ALA A 33 7.10 -5.33 -9.49
N THR A 34 8.13 -5.56 -8.68
CA THR A 34 9.45 -6.02 -9.15
C THR A 34 9.36 -7.36 -9.90
N HIS A 35 8.55 -8.30 -9.39
CA HIS A 35 8.33 -9.57 -10.06
C HIS A 35 7.44 -9.44 -11.31
N LEU A 36 6.43 -8.58 -11.26
CA LEU A 36 5.56 -8.29 -12.40
C LEU A 36 6.36 -7.66 -13.57
N ALA A 37 7.23 -6.69 -13.26
CA ALA A 37 8.09 -6.01 -14.22
C ALA A 37 9.12 -6.94 -14.89
N ARG A 38 9.47 -8.06 -14.25
CA ARG A 38 10.36 -9.09 -14.81
C ARG A 38 9.61 -10.21 -15.53
N GLY A 39 8.27 -10.22 -15.50
CA GLY A 39 7.46 -11.35 -15.98
C GLY A 39 7.60 -12.61 -15.11
N GLU A 40 8.11 -12.49 -13.88
CA GLU A 40 8.46 -13.61 -12.98
C GLU A 40 7.33 -13.97 -12.00
N VAL A 41 6.06 -13.83 -12.40
CA VAL A 41 4.90 -13.91 -11.50
C VAL A 41 4.65 -15.29 -10.87
N ARG A 42 5.15 -16.37 -11.49
CA ARG A 42 4.97 -17.77 -11.05
C ARG A 42 6.04 -18.28 -10.08
N THR A 43 7.11 -17.52 -9.88
CA THR A 43 8.22 -17.93 -9.01
C THR A 43 7.78 -18.06 -7.54
N PRO A 44 8.46 -18.88 -6.71
CA PRO A 44 8.20 -18.92 -5.29
C PRO A 44 8.32 -17.54 -4.62
N SER A 45 9.30 -16.74 -5.01
CA SER A 45 9.50 -15.37 -4.50
C SER A 45 8.34 -14.45 -4.86
N ALA A 46 7.84 -14.50 -6.10
CA ALA A 46 6.67 -13.72 -6.51
C ALA A 46 5.38 -14.13 -5.78
N ARG A 47 5.23 -15.42 -5.46
CA ARG A 47 4.12 -15.90 -4.61
C ARG A 47 4.21 -15.37 -3.18
N THR A 48 5.42 -15.33 -2.62
CA THR A 48 5.66 -14.75 -1.29
C THR A 48 5.38 -13.25 -1.27
N ALA A 49 5.89 -12.50 -2.25
CA ALA A 49 5.64 -11.06 -2.37
C ALA A 49 4.14 -10.74 -2.46
N ARG A 50 3.40 -11.46 -3.32
CA ARG A 50 1.94 -11.30 -3.43
C ARG A 50 1.20 -11.63 -2.14
N ARG A 51 1.59 -12.70 -1.44
CA ARG A 51 1.00 -13.02 -0.13
C ARG A 51 1.32 -11.90 0.88
N GLY A 52 2.53 -11.34 0.85
CA GLY A 52 2.90 -10.17 1.65
C GLY A 52 1.99 -8.97 1.37
N LEU A 53 1.77 -8.65 0.09
CA LEU A 53 0.88 -7.57 -0.34
C LEU A 53 -0.58 -7.82 0.09
N GLN A 54 -1.09 -9.04 -0.09
CA GLN A 54 -2.44 -9.41 0.37
C GLN A 54 -2.60 -9.20 1.88
N VAL A 55 -1.62 -9.65 2.67
CA VAL A 55 -1.64 -9.48 4.12
C VAL A 55 -1.58 -7.99 4.49
N ALA A 56 -0.72 -7.21 3.85
CA ALA A 56 -0.62 -5.77 4.09
C ALA A 56 -1.94 -5.03 3.75
N ALA A 57 -2.56 -5.35 2.61
CA ALA A 57 -3.84 -4.77 2.21
C ALA A 57 -4.96 -5.10 3.21
N LEU A 58 -5.02 -6.33 3.73
CA LEU A 58 -6.00 -6.72 4.76
C LEU A 58 -5.77 -6.04 6.11
N HIS A 59 -4.52 -5.71 6.44
CA HIS A 59 -4.18 -5.00 7.68
C HIS A 59 -4.46 -3.50 7.61
N LEU A 60 -4.53 -2.92 6.42
CA LEU A 60 -4.69 -1.47 6.25
C LEU A 60 -6.02 -0.94 6.83
N PRO A 61 -7.20 -1.55 6.56
CA PRO A 61 -8.44 -1.19 7.23
C PRO A 61 -8.40 -1.38 8.75
N GLN A 62 -7.73 -2.44 9.24
CA GLN A 62 -7.62 -2.70 10.68
C GLN A 62 -6.81 -1.62 11.40
N ALA A 63 -5.76 -1.11 10.77
CA ALA A 63 -4.97 0.01 11.29
C ALA A 63 -5.79 1.31 11.35
N TYR A 64 -6.65 1.54 10.36
CA TYR A 64 -7.60 2.65 10.35
C TYR A 64 -8.63 2.53 11.48
N ASP A 65 -9.30 1.39 11.60
CA ASP A 65 -10.31 1.13 12.64
C ASP A 65 -9.73 1.30 14.04
N ALA A 66 -8.54 0.75 14.30
CA ALA A 66 -7.85 0.91 15.57
C ALA A 66 -7.54 2.39 15.88
N SER A 67 -7.22 3.19 14.86
CA SER A 67 -6.90 4.60 15.02
C SER A 67 -8.14 5.47 15.21
N THR A 68 -9.29 5.09 14.62
CA THR A 68 -10.57 5.78 14.88
C THR A 68 -11.13 5.45 16.28
N GLY A 69 -10.85 4.26 16.81
CA GLY A 69 -11.15 3.88 18.19
C GLY A 69 -10.30 4.54 19.27
N ALA A 70 -9.24 5.27 18.89
CA ALA A 70 -8.31 5.93 19.80
C ALA A 70 -8.81 7.32 20.28
N SER A 71 -7.91 8.11 20.87
CA SER A 71 -8.23 9.46 21.34
C SER A 71 -8.74 10.38 20.21
N ALA A 72 -9.51 11.42 20.55
CA ALA A 72 -10.10 12.33 19.56
C ALA A 72 -9.08 12.95 18.61
N ALA A 73 -7.86 13.26 19.10
CA ALA A 73 -6.79 13.79 18.26
C ALA A 73 -6.24 12.74 17.26
N VAL A 74 -6.16 11.47 17.67
CA VAL A 74 -5.72 10.37 16.80
C VAL A 74 -6.80 10.03 15.78
N ARG A 75 -8.07 9.98 16.20
CA ARG A 75 -9.22 9.80 15.30
C ARG A 75 -9.24 10.84 14.18
N ARG A 76 -9.16 12.14 14.52
CA ARG A 76 -9.13 13.22 13.51
C ARG A 76 -7.96 13.08 12.53
N LYS A 77 -6.80 12.65 13.01
CA LYS A 77 -5.63 12.38 12.14
C LYS A 77 -5.89 11.18 11.22
N ALA A 78 -6.53 10.13 11.72
CA ALA A 78 -6.87 8.94 10.94
C ALA A 78 -7.94 9.24 9.88
N GLU A 79 -8.98 9.99 10.22
CA GLU A 79 -10.05 10.41 9.30
C GLU A 79 -9.49 11.18 8.09
N ARG A 80 -8.51 12.07 8.31
CA ARG A 80 -7.82 12.77 7.20
C ARG A 80 -7.03 11.83 6.27
N LEU A 81 -6.58 10.69 6.79
CA LEU A 81 -5.86 9.68 6.02
C LEU A 81 -6.79 8.69 5.32
N TRP A 82 -8.11 8.76 5.52
CA TRP A 82 -9.06 7.84 4.88
C TRP A 82 -8.93 7.80 3.35
N PRO A 83 -8.81 8.93 2.61
CA PRO A 83 -8.58 8.89 1.16
C PRO A 83 -7.29 8.14 0.80
N ALA A 84 -6.22 8.33 1.56
CA ALA A 84 -4.94 7.64 1.32
C ALA A 84 -5.04 6.13 1.57
N VAL A 85 -5.79 5.72 2.61
CA VAL A 85 -6.11 4.31 2.89
C VAL A 85 -6.81 3.67 1.70
N VAL A 86 -7.91 4.28 1.23
CA VAL A 86 -8.70 3.76 0.10
C VAL A 86 -7.88 3.71 -1.19
N ALA A 87 -7.10 4.76 -1.49
CA ALA A 87 -6.26 4.79 -2.67
C ALA A 87 -5.18 3.69 -2.64
N THR A 88 -4.54 3.48 -1.49
CA THR A 88 -3.51 2.45 -1.30
C THR A 88 -4.10 1.03 -1.41
N GLU A 89 -5.30 0.82 -0.87
CA GLU A 89 -6.00 -0.46 -0.99
C GLU A 89 -6.38 -0.78 -2.44
N ARG A 90 -6.93 0.19 -3.18
CA ARG A 90 -7.25 0.04 -4.61
C ARG A 90 -6.01 -0.28 -5.43
N LEU A 91 -4.90 0.42 -5.16
CA LEU A 91 -3.60 0.16 -5.77
C LEU A 91 -3.17 -1.29 -5.54
N ALA A 92 -3.21 -1.75 -4.30
CA ALA A 92 -2.81 -3.11 -3.95
C ALA A 92 -3.66 -4.16 -4.69
N TYR A 93 -4.99 -3.98 -4.76
CA TYR A 93 -5.86 -4.91 -5.47
C TYR A 93 -5.70 -4.87 -6.99
N ARG A 94 -5.51 -3.69 -7.61
CA ARG A 94 -5.21 -3.61 -9.05
C ARG A 94 -3.89 -4.31 -9.38
N LEU A 95 -2.86 -4.14 -8.56
CA LEU A 95 -1.58 -4.83 -8.75
C LEU A 95 -1.71 -6.35 -8.61
N LEU A 96 -2.46 -6.83 -7.61
CA LEU A 96 -2.75 -8.26 -7.43
C LEU A 96 -3.52 -8.83 -8.64
N ALA A 97 -4.51 -8.09 -9.15
CA ALA A 97 -5.25 -8.46 -10.34
C ALA A 97 -4.35 -8.56 -11.57
N ALA A 98 -3.43 -7.61 -11.76
CA ALA A 98 -2.44 -7.64 -12.84
C ALA A 98 -1.52 -8.87 -12.74
N CYS A 99 -1.07 -9.23 -11.53
CA CYS A 99 -0.30 -10.46 -11.35
C CYS A 99 -1.10 -11.72 -11.73
N TRP A 100 -2.38 -11.81 -11.35
CA TRP A 100 -3.21 -12.95 -11.71
C TRP A 100 -3.48 -13.01 -13.21
N ALA A 101 -3.69 -11.87 -13.88
CA ALA A 101 -3.82 -11.82 -15.33
C ALA A 101 -2.55 -12.37 -16.01
N ALA A 102 -1.37 -11.85 -15.63
CA ALA A 102 -0.09 -12.32 -16.14
C ALA A 102 0.15 -13.83 -15.88
N GLU A 103 -0.31 -14.35 -14.74
CA GLU A 103 -0.24 -15.79 -14.47
C GLU A 103 -1.11 -16.65 -15.38
N ARG A 104 -2.35 -16.20 -15.66
CA ARG A 104 -3.29 -16.94 -16.51
C ARG A 104 -2.85 -16.92 -17.97
N ASP A 105 -2.42 -15.76 -18.44
CA ASP A 105 -2.16 -15.53 -19.86
C ASP A 105 -0.72 -15.91 -20.24
N GLY A 106 0.15 -16.16 -19.24
CA GLY A 106 1.56 -16.48 -19.47
C GLY A 106 2.34 -15.33 -20.12
N GLU A 107 1.76 -14.13 -20.07
CA GLU A 107 2.27 -12.90 -20.69
C GLU A 107 3.68 -12.57 -20.18
N PRO A 108 4.52 -11.98 -21.06
CA PRO A 108 5.82 -11.45 -20.66
C PRO A 108 5.66 -10.27 -19.66
N ALA A 109 6.79 -9.68 -19.27
CA ALA A 109 6.81 -8.47 -18.44
C ALA A 109 5.77 -7.43 -18.89
N VAL A 110 5.01 -6.88 -17.94
CA VAL A 110 4.00 -5.86 -18.22
C VAL A 110 4.69 -4.59 -18.76
N PRO A 111 4.31 -4.08 -19.95
CA PRO A 111 4.88 -2.85 -20.50
C PRO A 111 4.73 -1.68 -19.52
N GLY A 112 5.80 -0.89 -19.36
CA GLY A 112 5.82 0.26 -18.44
C GLY A 112 5.96 -0.11 -16.95
N ALA A 113 5.92 -1.38 -16.56
CA ALA A 113 6.04 -1.77 -15.16
C ALA A 113 7.47 -1.64 -14.59
N ALA A 114 8.49 -1.41 -15.42
CA ALA A 114 9.88 -1.30 -14.98
C ALA A 114 10.12 -0.17 -13.96
N GLY A 115 9.43 0.97 -14.11
CA GLY A 115 9.53 2.11 -13.19
C GLY A 115 8.63 2.01 -11.94
N LEU A 116 7.69 1.06 -11.93
CA LEU A 116 6.68 0.95 -10.88
C LEU A 116 7.28 0.65 -9.49
N PRO A 117 8.29 -0.23 -9.32
CA PRO A 117 8.90 -0.46 -8.01
C PRO A 117 9.51 0.80 -7.40
N ALA A 118 10.20 1.61 -8.20
CA ALA A 118 10.79 2.87 -7.76
C ALA A 118 9.69 3.86 -7.34
N THR A 119 8.67 4.04 -8.20
CA THR A 119 7.51 4.89 -7.90
C THR A 119 6.84 4.51 -6.57
N LEU A 120 6.66 3.21 -6.30
CA LEU A 120 6.06 2.74 -5.06
C LEU A 120 6.97 2.93 -3.84
N ALA A 121 8.29 2.79 -4.01
CA ALA A 121 9.27 3.10 -2.96
C ALA A 121 9.26 4.60 -2.61
N ASP A 122 9.15 5.47 -3.61
CA ASP A 122 9.10 6.92 -3.41
C ASP A 122 7.82 7.34 -2.67
N LEU A 123 6.68 6.74 -3.00
CA LEU A 123 5.43 6.98 -2.27
C LEU A 123 5.52 6.50 -0.81
N ALA A 124 6.20 5.38 -0.57
CA ALA A 124 6.44 4.90 0.78
C ALA A 124 7.36 5.86 1.57
N ALA A 125 8.44 6.33 0.96
CA ALA A 125 9.37 7.29 1.55
C ALA A 125 8.70 8.65 1.83
N ALA A 126 7.90 9.16 0.90
CA ALA A 126 7.11 10.37 1.08
C ALA A 126 6.17 10.21 2.29
N ARG A 127 5.49 9.06 2.43
CA ARG A 127 4.63 8.81 3.60
C ARG A 127 5.41 8.80 4.92
N GLU A 128 6.63 8.28 4.91
CA GLU A 128 7.51 8.23 6.08
C GLU A 128 8.25 9.56 6.36
N GLY A 129 8.12 10.55 5.45
CA GLY A 129 8.80 11.85 5.56
C GLY A 129 10.29 11.79 5.25
N THR A 130 10.75 10.77 4.52
CA THR A 130 12.17 10.49 4.24
C THR A 130 12.65 10.96 2.87
N GLY A 131 11.79 11.59 2.05
CA GLY A 131 12.19 12.24 0.80
C GLY A 131 11.00 12.72 -0.04
N PRO A 132 11.19 13.67 -0.95
CA PRO A 132 10.16 14.05 -1.92
C PRO A 132 9.89 12.90 -2.89
N PRO A 133 8.64 12.66 -3.31
CA PRO A 133 8.35 11.58 -4.26
C PRO A 133 8.91 11.94 -5.64
N GLU A 134 9.81 11.12 -6.22
CA GLU A 134 10.25 11.32 -7.60
C GLU A 134 9.08 11.08 -8.59
N GLU A 135 9.07 11.84 -9.69
CA GLU A 135 8.03 11.81 -10.73
C GLU A 135 8.32 10.70 -11.75
N GLY A 136 8.26 9.44 -11.31
CA GLY A 136 8.16 8.30 -12.22
C GLY A 136 6.76 8.22 -12.83
N GLU A 137 6.67 8.05 -14.16
CA GLU A 137 5.40 7.82 -14.84
C GLU A 137 4.94 6.36 -14.60
N PRO A 138 3.81 6.14 -13.91
CA PRO A 138 3.30 4.80 -13.65
C PRO A 138 2.77 4.16 -14.95
N PRO A 139 2.76 2.82 -15.05
CA PRO A 139 2.11 2.15 -16.17
C PRO A 139 0.61 2.47 -16.19
N GLU A 140 0.03 2.54 -17.40
CA GLU A 140 -1.36 3.00 -17.63
C GLU A 140 -2.38 2.34 -16.70
N PHE A 141 -2.26 1.02 -16.48
CA PHE A 141 -3.19 0.25 -15.64
C PHE A 141 -3.18 0.62 -14.13
N LEU A 142 -2.18 1.39 -13.67
CA LEU A 142 -2.05 1.89 -12.30
C LEU A 142 -1.93 3.41 -12.21
N ALA A 143 -2.06 4.12 -13.33
CA ALA A 143 -1.84 5.57 -13.35
C ALA A 143 -2.84 6.31 -12.46
N GLU A 144 -4.11 5.91 -12.50
CA GLU A 144 -5.17 6.48 -11.65
C GLU A 144 -4.89 6.26 -10.16
N GLU A 145 -4.45 5.06 -9.78
CA GLU A 145 -4.19 4.69 -8.38
C GLU A 145 -2.99 5.43 -7.83
N VAL A 146 -1.89 5.48 -8.61
CA VAL A 146 -0.68 6.19 -8.24
C VAL A 146 -0.96 7.68 -8.09
N ALA A 147 -1.74 8.27 -9.00
CA ALA A 147 -2.18 9.66 -8.89
C ALA A 147 -3.05 9.88 -7.64
N ALA A 148 -4.02 9.01 -7.38
CA ALA A 148 -4.89 9.10 -6.20
C ALA A 148 -4.12 8.98 -4.88
N VAL A 149 -3.09 8.12 -4.83
CA VAL A 149 -2.20 8.02 -3.65
C VAL A 149 -1.39 9.31 -3.51
N ARG A 150 -0.73 9.80 -4.57
CA ARG A 150 0.03 11.06 -4.55
C ARG A 150 -0.82 12.23 -4.05
N GLU A 151 -2.00 12.42 -4.62
CA GLU A 151 -2.93 13.48 -4.25
C GLU A 151 -3.36 13.37 -2.78
N SER A 152 -3.66 12.15 -2.33
CA SER A 152 -4.08 11.92 -0.95
C SER A 152 -2.97 12.18 0.06
N LEU A 153 -1.71 11.88 -0.29
CA LEU A 153 -0.54 12.19 0.55
C LEU A 153 -0.33 13.70 0.66
N VAL A 154 -0.35 14.43 -0.46
CA VAL A 154 -0.23 15.89 -0.48
C VAL A 154 -1.36 16.55 0.33
N ARG A 155 -2.62 16.12 0.13
CA ARG A 155 -3.78 16.63 0.88
C ARG A 155 -3.60 16.46 2.39
N ALA A 156 -3.14 15.28 2.82
CA ALA A 156 -2.95 14.98 4.23
C ALA A 156 -1.86 15.83 4.91
N GLU A 157 -0.88 16.32 4.14
CA GLU A 157 0.19 17.21 4.61
C GLU A 157 -0.22 18.69 4.64
N THR A 158 -1.07 19.11 3.70
CA THR A 158 -1.38 20.54 3.49
C THR A 158 -2.57 21.04 4.33
N GLU A 159 -3.45 20.15 4.80
CA GLU A 159 -4.66 20.56 5.53
C GLU A 159 -4.34 20.99 6.98
N PRO A 160 -4.54 22.28 7.35
CA PRO A 160 -4.29 22.75 8.71
C PRO A 160 -5.27 22.08 9.69
N ALA A 161 -4.83 21.86 10.93
CA ALA A 161 -5.72 21.36 11.97
C ALA A 161 -6.89 22.34 12.14
N PRO A 162 -8.16 21.88 12.14
CA PRO A 162 -9.27 22.78 12.46
C PRO A 162 -9.06 23.31 13.88
N ASP A 163 -9.14 24.63 14.02
CA ASP A 163 -9.05 25.31 15.31
C ASP A 163 -9.98 24.63 16.30
N SER A 164 -9.42 24.15 17.41
CA SER A 164 -10.22 23.55 18.47
C SER A 164 -11.01 24.65 19.18
N PRO A 165 -12.33 24.53 19.35
CA PRO A 165 -13.10 25.40 20.23
C PRO A 165 -12.76 25.18 21.70
#